data_AF-A0A8T5UMW8-F1
#
_entry.id   AF-A0A8T5UMW8-F1
#
_cell.length_a   1.000
_cell.length_b   1.000
_cell.length_c   1.000
_cell.angle_alpha   90.00
_cell.angle_beta   90.00
_cell.angle_gamma   90.00
#
_symmetry.space_group_name_H-M   'P 1'
#
loop_
_entity.id
_entity.type
_entity.pdbx_description
1 polymer ?
#
loop_
_entity_poly.entity_id
_entity_poly.type
_entity_poly.pdbx_seq_one_letter_code
_entity_poly.pdbx_strand_id
1 'polypeptide(L)'
;MIGKYFRFEALERKSKITSIISVISIELDEFIGVIRWHDGKRQYDFFPEDENTWNMDGFDEVDDFLHKLNIARNKRYGVWARK
;
A
#
# COMPACT_ATOMS: atom_id res chain seq x y z
N MET A 1 8.59 4.49 1.14
CA MET A 1 8.87 4.23 2.57
C MET A 1 9.68 2.96 2.62
N ILE A 2 10.68 2.86 3.49
CA ILE A 2 11.48 1.63 3.66
C ILE A 2 11.20 1.14 5.09
N GLY A 3 10.68 -0.06 5.22
CA GLY A 3 10.49 -0.73 6.51
C GLY A 3 11.56 -1.78 6.76
N LYS A 4 11.26 -2.80 7.57
CA LYS A 4 12.23 -3.82 7.97
C LYS A 4 12.31 -4.93 6.93
N TYR A 5 11.16 -5.39 6.44
CA TYR A 5 11.06 -6.46 5.45
C TYR A 5 10.79 -5.91 4.04
N PHE A 6 10.07 -4.79 3.93
CA PHE A 6 9.60 -4.28 2.64
C PHE A 6 9.97 -2.83 2.35
N ARG A 7 10.24 -2.58 1.08
CA ARG A 7 10.31 -1.25 0.49
C ARG A 7 9.03 -0.98 -0.29
N PHE A 8 8.39 0.15 0.04
CA PHE A 8 7.16 0.62 -0.58
C PHE A 8 7.47 1.78 -1.52
N GLU A 9 7.29 1.58 -2.82
CA GLU A 9 7.61 2.57 -3.85
C GLU A 9 6.37 2.96 -4.63
N ALA A 10 6.16 4.26 -4.85
CA ALA A 10 5.06 4.70 -5.70
C ALA A 10 5.42 4.39 -7.15
N LEU A 11 4.62 3.55 -7.81
CA LEU A 11 4.68 3.38 -9.25
C LEU A 11 4.14 4.66 -9.90
N GLU A 12 4.85 5.16 -10.92
CA GLU A 12 4.51 6.43 -11.58
C GLU A 12 3.02 6.51 -11.93
N ARG A 13 2.44 7.67 -11.62
CA ARG A 13 1.01 7.93 -11.78
C ARG A 13 0.60 7.88 -13.26
N LYS A 14 -0.04 6.79 -13.69
CA LYS A 14 -0.87 6.82 -14.92
C LYS A 14 -2.12 7.69 -14.76
N SER A 15 -2.58 7.99 -13.54
CA SER A 15 -3.75 8.85 -13.29
C SER A 15 -3.61 9.72 -12.03
N LYS A 16 -4.38 10.82 -11.95
CA LYS A 16 -4.39 11.75 -10.81
C LYS A 16 -4.96 11.16 -9.50
N ILE A 17 -5.66 10.02 -9.55
CA ILE A 17 -6.57 9.58 -8.47
C ILE A 17 -6.11 8.31 -7.74
N THR A 18 -5.43 7.40 -8.44
CA THR A 18 -5.02 6.11 -7.90
C THR A 18 -3.50 5.98 -7.94
N SER A 19 -2.87 6.21 -6.79
CA SER A 19 -1.47 5.84 -6.60
C SER A 19 -1.40 4.32 -6.48
N ILE A 20 -0.59 3.68 -7.32
CA ILE A 20 -0.22 2.28 -7.19
C ILE A 20 1.13 2.28 -6.47
N ILE A 21 1.29 1.40 -5.48
CA ILE A 21 2.51 1.30 -4.68
C ILE A 21 3.03 -0.12 -4.82
N SER A 22 4.24 -0.31 -5.35
CA SER A 22 4.92 -1.60 -5.34
C SER A 22 5.41 -1.92 -3.94
N VAL A 23 5.31 -3.20 -3.57
CA VAL A 23 5.89 -3.78 -2.37
C VAL A 23 7.04 -4.65 -2.82
N ILE A 24 8.26 -4.35 -2.35
CA ILE A 24 9.49 -5.04 -2.76
C ILE A 24 10.14 -5.62 -1.49
N SER A 25 10.51 -6.90 -1.50
CA SER A 25 11.28 -7.51 -0.41
C SER A 25 12.66 -6.90 -0.35
N ILE A 26 13.09 -6.44 0.83
CA ILE A 26 14.43 -5.89 1.02
C ILE A 26 15.48 -7.01 1.00
N GLU A 27 15.14 -8.18 1.54
CA GLU A 27 16.07 -9.31 1.64
C GLU A 27 16.36 -9.95 0.28
N LEU A 28 15.31 -10.12 -0.54
CA LEU A 28 15.41 -10.79 -1.84
C LEU A 28 15.54 -9.81 -3.01
N ASP A 29 15.28 -8.51 -2.79
CA ASP A 29 15.12 -7.48 -3.83
C ASP A 29 14.09 -7.87 -4.90
N GLU A 30 13.06 -8.62 -4.48
CA GLU A 30 12.02 -9.15 -5.36
C GLU A 30 10.69 -8.41 -5.21
N PHE A 31 9.94 -8.35 -6.31
CA PHE A 31 8.60 -7.78 -6.32
C PHE A 31 7.60 -8.72 -5.64
N ILE A 32 6.93 -8.20 -4.62
CA ILE A 32 6.04 -8.98 -3.75
C ILE A 32 4.57 -8.77 -4.08
N GLY A 33 4.23 -7.63 -4.67
CA GLY A 33 2.87 -7.30 -5.04
C GLY A 33 2.64 -5.79 -5.09
N VAL A 34 1.36 -5.42 -5.20
CA VAL A 34 0.96 -4.01 -5.23
C VAL A 34 -0.04 -3.66 -4.16
N ILE A 35 0.08 -2.46 -3.61
CA ILE A 35 -0.98 -1.78 -2.89
C ILE A 35 -1.65 -0.81 -3.85
N ARG A 36 -2.97 -0.91 -3.96
CA ARG A 36 -3.77 0.00 -4.79
C ARG A 36 -5.11 0.27 -4.15
N TRP A 37 -5.70 1.39 -4.53
CA TRP A 37 -7.03 1.77 -4.08
C TRP A 37 -8.09 0.83 -4.68
N HIS A 38 -8.91 0.26 -3.81
CA HIS A 38 -10.05 -0.56 -4.16
C HIS A 38 -11.34 0.26 -4.00
N ASP A 39 -11.88 0.76 -5.12
CA ASP A 39 -13.04 1.66 -5.11
C ASP A 39 -14.27 1.07 -4.42
N GLY A 40 -14.52 -0.24 -4.59
CA GLY A 40 -15.67 -0.92 -3.99
C GLY A 40 -15.66 -0.94 -2.45
N LYS A 41 -14.47 -0.91 -1.83
CA LYS A 41 -14.30 -0.85 -0.37
C LYS A 41 -13.90 0.53 0.13
N ARG A 42 -13.58 1.45 -0.79
CA ARG A 42 -13.06 2.78 -0.49
C ARG A 42 -11.86 2.75 0.46
N GLN A 43 -10.93 1.83 0.19
CA GLN A 43 -9.68 1.69 0.94
C GLN A 43 -8.54 1.23 0.03
N TYR A 44 -7.30 1.44 0.45
CA TYR A 44 -6.16 0.73 -0.12
C TYR A 44 -6.19 -0.71 0.36
N ASP A 45 -6.06 -1.63 -0.60
CA ASP A 45 -5.90 -3.06 -0.37
C ASP A 45 -4.55 -3.49 -0.94
N PHE A 46 -3.97 -4.52 -0.33
CA PHE A 46 -2.77 -5.18 -0.83
C PHE A 46 -3.13 -6.38 -1.72
N PHE A 47 -2.44 -6.50 -2.85
CA PHE A 47 -2.59 -7.55 -3.85
C PHE A 47 -1.24 -8.26 -3.99
N PRO A 48 -1.04 -9.40 -3.33
CA PRO A 48 0.19 -10.18 -3.43
C PRO A 48 0.36 -10.79 -4.83
N GLU A 49 1.61 -11.04 -5.19
CA GLU A 49 1.99 -11.96 -6.28
C GLU A 49 1.79 -13.42 -5.82
N ASP A 50 1.38 -14.29 -6.76
CA ASP A 50 0.81 -15.60 -6.46
C ASP A 50 1.82 -16.60 -5.86
N GLU A 51 3.14 -16.34 -5.99
CA GLU A 51 4.21 -17.27 -5.56
C GLU A 51 5.06 -16.76 -4.40
N ASN A 52 4.66 -15.68 -3.72
CA ASN A 52 5.45 -15.11 -2.63
C ASN A 52 5.14 -15.72 -1.26
N THR A 53 6.19 -15.96 -0.48
CA THR A 53 6.09 -16.50 0.87
C THR A 53 5.94 -15.36 1.89
N TRP A 54 5.00 -15.51 2.82
CA TRP A 54 4.70 -14.50 3.84
C TRP A 54 5.03 -15.04 5.24
N ASN A 55 5.67 -14.21 6.05
CA ASN A 55 5.72 -14.41 7.49
C ASN A 55 4.77 -13.40 8.18
N MET A 56 4.42 -13.66 9.44
CA MET A 56 3.50 -12.79 10.19
C MET A 56 4.05 -11.38 10.36
N ASP A 57 5.35 -11.24 10.64
CA ASP A 57 5.97 -9.92 10.80
C ASP A 57 5.87 -9.06 9.54
N GLY A 58 6.04 -9.66 8.35
CA GLY A 58 5.88 -8.97 7.08
C GLY A 58 4.43 -8.59 6.82
N PHE A 59 3.48 -9.43 7.22
CA PHE A 59 2.06 -9.09 7.15
C PHE A 59 1.73 -7.86 8.01
N ASP A 60 2.23 -7.82 9.24
CA ASP A 60 2.04 -6.68 10.15
C ASP A 60 2.63 -5.39 9.57
N GLU A 61 3.80 -5.45 8.92
CA GLU A 61 4.41 -4.29 8.27
C GLU A 61 3.56 -3.75 7.10
N VAL A 62 2.97 -4.64 6.31
CA VAL A 62 2.04 -4.25 5.23
C VAL A 62 0.75 -3.67 5.80
N ASP A 63 0.17 -4.27 6.85
CA ASP A 63 -1.04 -3.77 7.50
C ASP A 63 -0.85 -2.35 8.06
N ASP A 64 0.27 -2.13 8.77
CA ASP A 64 0.67 -0.82 9.29
C ASP A 64 0.74 0.25 8.19
N PHE A 65 1.30 -0.12 7.04
CA PHE A 65 1.42 0.77 5.91
C PHE A 65 0.06 1.07 5.25
N LEU A 66 -0.80 0.06 5.09
CA LEU A 66 -2.18 0.23 4.62
C LEU A 66 -2.98 1.16 5.54
N HIS A 67 -2.85 1.00 6.86
CA HIS A 67 -3.53 1.83 7.84
C HIS A 67 -3.13 3.30 7.70
N LYS A 68 -1.82 3.57 7.57
CA LYS A 68 -1.28 4.93 7.34
C LYS A 68 -1.81 5.54 6.04
N LEU A 69 -1.85 4.78 4.95
CA LEU A 69 -2.39 5.23 3.67
C LEU A 69 -3.87 5.58 3.73
N ASN A 70 -4.66 4.72 4.37
CA ASN A 70 -6.11 4.90 4.52
C ASN A 70 -6.42 6.13 5.39
N ILE A 71 -5.71 6.31 6.50
CA ILE A 71 -5.82 7.53 7.32
C ILE A 71 -5.46 8.77 6.51
N ALA A 72 -4.32 8.77 5.81
CA ALA A 72 -3.86 9.92 5.04
C ALA A 72 -4.87 10.33 3.95
N ARG A 73 -5.46 9.35 3.27
CA ARG A 73 -6.48 9.58 2.26
C ARG A 73 -7.80 10.06 2.87
N ASN A 74 -8.27 9.42 3.95
CA ASN A 74 -9.51 9.83 4.63
C ASN A 74 -9.40 11.20 5.28
N LYS A 75 -8.24 11.59 5.84
CA LYS A 75 -8.00 12.97 6.30
C LYS A 75 -8.15 13.98 5.16
N ARG A 76 -7.66 13.65 3.96
CA ARG A 76 -7.77 14.52 2.77
C ARG A 76 -9.22 14.72 2.32
N TYR A 77 -10.08 13.71 2.48
CA TYR A 77 -11.51 13.80 2.17
C TYR A 77 -12.37 14.34 3.32
N GLY A 78 -11.96 14.14 4.58
CA GLY A 78 -12.65 14.66 5.77
C GLY A 78 -12.57 16.18 5.92
N VAL A 79 -11.61 16.83 5.27
CA VAL A 79 -11.54 18.31 5.17
C VAL A 79 -12.61 18.87 4.23
N TRP A 80 -13.12 18.08 3.28
CA TRP A 80 -14.19 18.51 2.36
C TRP A 80 -15.60 18.26 2.91
N ALA A 81 -15.77 17.46 3.96
CA ALA A 81 -17.07 17.19 4.58
C ALA A 81 -17.49 18.26 5.61
N ARG A 82 -16.67 19.29 5.83
CA ARG A 82 -16.96 20.43 6.73
C ARG A 82 -16.69 21.75 6.02
N LYS A 83 -17.48 22.06 4.98
CA LYS A 83 -17.59 23.42 4.46
C LYS A 83 -18.97 23.68 3.90
#